data_AF-A0A352KXV7-F1
#
_entry.id   AF-A0A352KXV7-F1
#
_cell.length_a   1.000
_cell.length_b   1.000
_cell.length_c   1.000
_cell.angle_alpha   90.00
_cell.angle_beta   90.00
_cell.angle_gamma   90.00
#
_symmetry.space_group_name_H-M   'P 1'
#
loop_
_entity.id
_entity.type
_entity.pdbx_description
1 polymer ?
#
loop_
_entity_poly.entity_id
_entity_poly.type
_entity_poly.pdbx_seq_one_letter_code
_entity_poly.pdbx_strand_id
1 'polypeptide(L)'
;MIPPRALRSADCHCQEPHRVCTGIHSIVSRFLRHNVLVRPTVRAFRTSRCRPAFAPSHNSNEFSRIPTPMTAQLIDGKQIAEQCRQQVRQQADAMLQQTGITPHLAAILCGDDPASQVYVRNKEKACATAGFRSTLHRLPADVTQPQLLQLIAALNSNPDVHGILVQLPLPRHL
;
A
#
# COMPACT_ATOMS: atom_id res chain seq x y z
N MET A 1 45.21 49.39 -15.58
CA MET A 1 46.23 48.49 -14.98
C MET A 1 45.64 47.82 -13.73
N ILE A 2 46.35 46.86 -13.14
CA ILE A 2 45.88 45.75 -12.26
C ILE A 2 46.46 45.92 -10.82
N PRO A 3 45.96 45.31 -9.70
CA PRO A 3 44.74 44.51 -9.47
C PRO A 3 43.61 45.25 -8.69
N PRO A 4 43.39 45.23 -7.32
CA PRO A 4 44.10 44.60 -6.18
C PRO A 4 43.41 43.30 -5.60
N ARG A 5 43.21 43.18 -4.27
CA ARG A 5 42.88 41.93 -3.53
C ARG A 5 41.55 41.94 -2.75
N ALA A 6 40.92 40.77 -2.73
CA ALA A 6 40.09 40.11 -1.70
C ALA A 6 40.02 40.67 -0.24
N LEU A 7 38.83 40.51 0.36
CA LEU A 7 38.59 40.36 1.81
C LEU A 7 37.56 39.22 2.07
N ARG A 8 37.43 38.78 3.33
CA ARG A 8 36.69 37.56 3.74
C ARG A 8 35.41 37.86 4.55
N SER A 9 34.71 36.76 4.90
CA SER A 9 33.82 36.54 6.07
C SER A 9 32.46 37.24 6.14
N ALA A 10 31.41 36.43 5.97
CA ALA A 10 30.26 36.37 6.88
C ALA A 10 29.65 34.94 6.82
N ASP A 11 29.28 34.38 7.96
CA ASP A 11 28.98 32.95 8.12
C ASP A 11 27.56 32.56 7.64
N CYS A 12 27.48 31.74 6.58
CA CYS A 12 26.23 31.05 6.23
C CYS A 12 26.00 29.85 7.15
N HIS A 13 25.26 30.06 8.25
CA HIS A 13 24.67 29.00 9.07
C HIS A 13 23.60 28.24 8.26
N CYS A 14 24.00 27.20 7.54
CA CYS A 14 23.09 26.27 6.86
C CYS A 14 22.43 25.32 7.87
N GLN A 15 21.48 25.82 8.65
CA GLN A 15 20.65 25.02 9.56
C GLN A 15 19.71 24.11 8.74
N GLU A 16 19.77 22.78 8.94
CA GLU A 16 19.02 21.81 8.12
C GLU A 16 17.48 21.88 8.34
N PRO A 17 16.64 21.97 7.29
CA PRO A 17 15.18 21.84 7.41
C PRO A 17 14.64 20.42 7.11
N HIS A 18 15.49 19.42 6.86
CA HIS A 18 15.08 18.15 6.22
C HIS A 18 14.78 16.96 7.15
N ARG A 19 14.92 17.08 8.47
CA ARG A 19 14.73 15.94 9.40
C ARG A 19 13.29 15.45 9.58
N VAL A 20 12.27 16.18 9.14
CA VAL A 20 10.85 15.80 9.31
C VAL A 20 10.39 14.78 8.24
N CYS A 21 10.86 14.92 7.00
CA CYS A 21 10.31 14.17 5.85
C CYS A 21 10.51 12.64 5.94
N THR A 22 11.59 12.17 6.57
CA THR A 22 11.90 10.74 6.71
C THR A 22 10.90 9.99 7.60
N GLY A 23 10.30 10.67 8.60
CA GLY A 23 9.25 10.09 9.44
C GLY A 23 7.96 9.85 8.66
N ILE A 24 7.47 10.88 7.97
CA ILE A 24 6.20 10.83 7.24
C ILE A 24 6.23 9.74 6.15
N HIS A 25 7.30 9.71 5.35
CA HIS A 25 7.43 8.77 4.25
C HIS A 25 7.51 7.31 4.73
N SER A 26 8.11 7.07 5.91
CA SER A 26 8.13 5.75 6.56
C SER A 26 6.73 5.29 6.97
N ILE A 27 5.92 6.18 7.56
CA ILE A 27 4.55 5.89 8.01
C ILE A 27 3.64 5.54 6.81
N VAL A 28 3.61 6.38 5.77
CA VAL A 28 2.81 6.15 4.56
C VAL A 28 3.24 4.87 3.84
N SER A 29 4.56 4.66 3.69
CA SER A 29 5.12 3.46 3.07
C SER A 29 4.84 2.18 3.88
N ARG A 30 4.77 2.26 5.22
CA ARG A 30 4.38 1.14 6.09
C ARG A 30 2.89 0.82 5.95
N PHE A 31 2.02 1.83 5.92
CA PHE A 31 0.58 1.64 5.70
C PHE A 31 0.27 0.97 4.36
N LEU A 32 0.88 1.46 3.26
CA LEU A 32 0.64 0.90 1.92
C LEU A 32 1.09 -0.57 1.81
N ARG A 33 2.25 -0.93 2.36
CA ARG A 33 2.79 -2.31 2.28
C ARG A 33 1.92 -3.37 2.97
N HIS A 34 1.13 -3.01 3.97
CA HIS A 34 0.22 -3.94 4.66
C HIS A 34 -1.19 -4.01 4.01
N ASN A 35 -1.44 -3.25 2.95
CA ASN A 35 -2.77 -3.11 2.33
C ASN A 35 -2.77 -3.33 0.80
N VAL A 36 -1.64 -3.73 0.22
CA VAL A 36 -1.49 -4.13 -1.20
C VAL A 36 -1.40 -5.66 -1.28
N LEU A 37 -2.54 -6.29 -1.56
CA LEU A 37 -2.68 -7.75 -1.57
C LEU A 37 -2.22 -8.34 -2.92
N VAL A 38 -0.92 -8.57 -3.06
CA VAL A 38 -0.33 -9.23 -4.23
C VAL A 38 -0.73 -10.71 -4.23
N ARG A 39 -1.47 -11.15 -5.27
CA ARG A 39 -1.88 -12.56 -5.41
C ARG A 39 -0.73 -13.39 -5.99
N PRO A 40 -0.36 -14.55 -5.40
CA PRO A 40 0.49 -15.52 -6.09
C PRO A 40 -0.29 -16.20 -7.22
N THR A 41 0.29 -16.25 -8.42
CA THR A 41 -0.34 -16.85 -9.61
C THR A 41 -0.26 -18.37 -9.56
N VAL A 42 -1.31 -19.03 -9.05
CA VAL A 42 -1.41 -20.50 -9.09
C VAL A 42 -1.74 -20.97 -10.51
N ARG A 43 -0.74 -21.54 -11.19
CA ARG A 43 -0.83 -22.10 -12.54
C ARG A 43 -1.65 -23.41 -12.51
N ALA A 44 -2.88 -23.38 -13.01
CA ALA A 44 -3.75 -24.55 -13.06
C ALA A 44 -3.13 -25.67 -13.93
N PHE A 45 -2.80 -26.80 -13.32
CA PHE A 45 -2.35 -28.00 -14.04
C PHE A 45 -3.56 -28.81 -14.51
N ARG A 46 -3.49 -29.31 -15.75
CA ARG A 46 -4.60 -29.97 -16.44
C ARG A 46 -4.27 -31.44 -16.65
N THR A 47 -4.90 -32.33 -15.91
CA THR A 47 -4.85 -33.79 -16.14
C THR A 47 -6.25 -34.36 -16.37
N SER A 48 -6.29 -35.48 -17.08
CA SER A 48 -7.49 -36.05 -17.70
C SER A 48 -8.27 -37.00 -16.78
N ARG A 49 -9.51 -37.31 -17.20
CA ARG A 49 -10.39 -38.29 -16.56
C ARG A 49 -9.78 -39.69 -16.59
N CYS A 50 -9.93 -40.46 -15.50
CA CYS A 50 -10.11 -41.91 -15.54
C CYS A 50 -10.80 -42.42 -14.25
N ARG A 51 -11.64 -43.45 -14.39
CA ARG A 51 -12.41 -44.16 -13.34
C ARG A 51 -13.02 -45.43 -13.99
N PRO A 52 -13.44 -46.46 -13.24
CA PRO A 52 -13.08 -46.87 -11.87
C PRO A 52 -12.00 -48.00 -12.00
N ALA A 53 -11.92 -49.16 -11.34
CA ALA A 53 -12.62 -49.80 -10.21
C ALA A 53 -11.75 -50.90 -9.57
N PHE A 54 -11.82 -51.12 -8.25
CA PHE A 54 -11.76 -52.46 -7.66
C PHE A 54 -12.37 -52.48 -6.24
N ALA A 55 -12.68 -53.67 -5.72
CA ALA A 55 -13.44 -53.88 -4.49
C ALA A 55 -12.57 -54.06 -3.22
N PRO A 56 -13.10 -53.82 -2.01
CA PRO A 56 -12.37 -53.99 -0.76
C PRO A 56 -12.37 -55.44 -0.27
N SER A 57 -11.25 -55.88 0.32
CA SER A 57 -11.18 -57.05 1.20
C SER A 57 -10.80 -56.61 2.63
N HIS A 58 -11.42 -57.21 3.64
CA HIS A 58 -11.18 -56.85 5.03
C HIS A 58 -9.84 -57.40 5.55
N ASN A 59 -9.06 -56.55 6.22
CA ASN A 59 -8.46 -56.95 7.50
C ASN A 59 -8.39 -55.74 8.44
N SER A 60 -9.26 -55.71 9.45
CA SER A 60 -9.50 -54.54 10.30
C SER A 60 -8.77 -54.65 11.64
N ASN A 61 -7.45 -54.40 11.66
CA ASN A 61 -6.75 -54.13 12.93
C ASN A 61 -5.42 -53.32 12.85
N GLU A 62 -4.96 -52.87 11.68
CA GLU A 62 -3.67 -52.15 11.54
C GLU A 62 -3.82 -50.66 11.14
N PHE A 63 -4.82 -49.97 11.70
CA PHE A 63 -5.10 -48.55 11.39
C PHE A 63 -4.86 -47.59 12.57
N SER A 64 -4.04 -47.99 13.55
CA SER A 64 -3.82 -47.27 14.81
C SER A 64 -2.44 -46.57 14.90
N ARG A 65 -1.88 -46.14 13.77
CA ARG A 65 -0.60 -45.37 13.71
C ARG A 65 -0.58 -44.28 12.62
N ILE A 66 -1.71 -43.64 12.33
CA ILE A 66 -1.69 -42.39 11.56
C ILE A 66 -1.05 -41.32 12.45
N PRO A 67 0.08 -40.69 12.07
CA PRO A 67 0.60 -39.53 12.78
C PRO A 67 -0.44 -38.41 12.68
N THR A 68 -0.78 -37.77 13.80
CA THR A 68 -1.67 -36.60 13.78
C THR A 68 -1.10 -35.56 12.80
N PRO A 69 -1.83 -35.16 11.75
CA PRO A 69 -1.32 -34.20 10.79
C PRO A 69 -1.07 -32.89 11.53
N MET A 70 0.15 -32.36 11.47
CA MET A 70 0.45 -31.07 12.10
C MET A 70 -0.42 -29.99 11.46
N THR A 71 -1.42 -29.54 12.20
CA THR A 71 -2.45 -28.62 11.72
C THR A 71 -1.81 -27.28 11.41
N ALA A 72 -2.09 -26.75 10.21
CA ALA A 72 -1.57 -25.47 9.79
C ALA A 72 -2.06 -24.36 10.75
N GLN A 73 -1.12 -23.60 11.31
CA GLN A 73 -1.45 -22.48 12.18
C GLN A 73 -2.18 -21.39 11.38
N LEU A 74 -3.38 -21.01 11.83
CA LEU A 74 -4.17 -19.96 11.18
C LEU A 74 -3.60 -18.58 11.53
N ILE A 75 -2.98 -17.93 10.55
CA ILE A 75 -2.50 -16.54 10.69
C ILE A 75 -3.70 -15.60 10.52
N ASP A 76 -4.22 -15.03 11.62
CA ASP A 76 -5.31 -14.05 11.54
C ASP A 76 -4.81 -12.67 11.07
N GLY A 77 -4.81 -12.51 9.75
CA GLY A 77 -4.49 -11.25 9.09
C GLY A 77 -5.43 -10.09 9.42
N LYS A 78 -6.64 -10.32 9.97
CA LYS A 78 -7.54 -9.24 10.40
C LYS A 78 -7.04 -8.63 11.71
N GLN A 79 -6.72 -9.48 12.69
CA GLN A 79 -6.19 -9.05 14.00
C GLN A 79 -4.84 -8.34 13.82
N ILE A 80 -3.94 -8.91 13.01
CA ILE A 80 -2.64 -8.30 12.70
C ILE A 80 -2.84 -6.94 12.01
N ALA A 81 -3.70 -6.85 11.00
CA ALA A 81 -3.94 -5.59 10.30
C ALA A 81 -4.63 -4.54 11.20
N GLU A 82 -5.39 -4.95 12.21
CA GLU A 82 -5.96 -4.03 13.21
C GLU A 82 -4.91 -3.48 14.16
N GLN A 83 -4.04 -4.33 14.70
CA GLN A 83 -2.89 -3.91 15.50
C GLN A 83 -2.00 -2.94 14.71
N CYS A 84 -1.72 -3.22 13.44
CA CYS A 84 -0.98 -2.30 12.57
C CYS A 84 -1.71 -0.96 12.35
N ARG A 85 -3.04 -0.95 12.18
CA ARG A 85 -3.82 0.31 12.07
C ARG A 85 -3.75 1.14 13.35
N GLN A 86 -3.82 0.51 14.52
CA GLN A 86 -3.72 1.19 15.82
C GLN A 86 -2.32 1.80 16.03
N GLN A 87 -1.25 1.05 15.73
CA GLN A 87 0.13 1.54 15.80
C GLN A 87 0.37 2.71 14.83
N VAL A 88 -0.07 2.58 13.58
CA VAL A 88 0.05 3.65 12.57
C VAL A 88 -0.73 4.90 12.99
N ARG A 89 -1.91 4.74 13.60
CA ARG A 89 -2.69 5.86 14.14
C ARG A 89 -1.96 6.58 15.27
N GLN A 90 -1.41 5.85 16.25
CA GLN A 90 -0.61 6.45 17.33
C GLN A 90 0.58 7.25 16.79
N GLN A 91 1.21 6.77 15.72
CA GLN A 91 2.28 7.51 15.03
C GLN A 91 1.75 8.75 14.28
N ALA A 92 0.58 8.68 13.65
CA ALA A 92 -0.07 9.81 12.99
C ALA A 92 -0.48 10.91 13.99
N ASP A 93 -1.14 10.51 15.08
CA ASP A 93 -1.60 11.41 16.14
C ASP A 93 -0.39 12.09 16.82
N ALA A 94 0.69 11.36 17.12
CA ALA A 94 1.92 11.93 17.66
C ALA A 94 2.62 12.90 16.69
N MET A 95 2.66 12.57 15.39
CA MET A 95 3.26 13.42 14.36
C MET A 95 2.47 14.72 14.18
N LEU A 96 1.14 14.65 14.22
CA LEU A 96 0.24 15.81 14.18
C LEU A 96 0.49 16.75 15.37
N GLN A 97 0.65 16.21 16.59
CA GLN A 97 0.99 17.02 17.78
C GLN A 97 2.39 17.65 17.71
N GLN A 98 3.35 17.01 17.02
CA GLN A 98 4.73 17.50 16.91
C GLN A 98 4.95 18.51 15.76
N THR A 99 4.14 18.44 14.69
CA THR A 99 4.40 19.18 13.43
C THR A 99 3.21 20.01 12.93
N GLY A 100 2.00 19.77 13.43
CA GLY A 100 0.76 20.31 12.86
C GLY A 100 0.32 19.65 11.54
N ILE A 101 1.08 18.67 11.03
CA ILE A 101 0.83 18.05 9.71
C ILE A 101 0.06 16.75 9.86
N THR A 102 -1.10 16.65 9.21
CA THR A 102 -1.84 15.40 9.03
C THR A 102 -1.34 14.68 7.76
N PRO A 103 -0.93 13.39 7.81
CA PRO A 103 -0.54 12.65 6.60
C PRO A 103 -1.70 12.58 5.59
N HIS A 104 -1.39 12.75 4.30
CA HIS A 104 -2.39 12.77 3.22
C HIS A 104 -2.06 11.76 2.13
N LEU A 105 -2.99 10.84 1.85
CA LEU A 105 -2.93 9.93 0.71
C LEU A 105 -3.88 10.39 -0.42
N ALA A 106 -3.32 10.70 -1.59
CA ALA A 106 -4.09 10.89 -2.81
C ALA A 106 -4.25 9.54 -3.54
N ALA A 107 -5.49 9.09 -3.73
CA ALA A 107 -5.82 7.91 -4.52
C ALA A 107 -6.31 8.34 -5.91
N ILE A 108 -5.89 7.65 -6.97
CA ILE A 108 -6.32 7.86 -8.35
C ILE A 108 -7.00 6.58 -8.84
N LEU A 109 -8.23 6.70 -9.34
CA LEU A 109 -9.01 5.63 -9.96
C LEU A 109 -9.33 6.04 -11.41
N CYS A 110 -8.98 5.20 -12.38
CA CYS A 110 -9.25 5.43 -13.81
C CYS A 110 -10.33 4.47 -14.30
N GLY A 111 -11.49 5.00 -14.66
CA GLY A 111 -12.68 4.23 -15.03
C GLY A 111 -13.44 3.61 -13.85
N ASP A 112 -14.55 2.94 -14.17
CA ASP A 112 -15.61 2.60 -13.22
C ASP A 112 -15.71 1.11 -12.86
N ASP A 113 -14.59 0.38 -12.87
CA ASP A 113 -14.56 -1.03 -12.44
C ASP A 113 -15.16 -1.22 -11.03
N PRO A 114 -16.25 -2.00 -10.87
CA PRO A 114 -16.92 -2.16 -9.58
C PRO A 114 -16.06 -2.77 -8.48
N ALA A 115 -15.09 -3.63 -8.82
CA ALA A 115 -14.18 -4.20 -7.84
C ALA A 115 -13.21 -3.12 -7.31
N SER A 116 -12.61 -2.34 -8.21
CA SER A 116 -11.71 -1.23 -7.89
C SER A 116 -12.39 -0.15 -7.05
N GLN A 117 -13.67 0.15 -7.32
CA GLN A 117 -14.50 1.03 -6.47
C GLN A 117 -14.56 0.56 -5.01
N VAL A 118 -14.70 -0.75 -4.77
CA VAL A 118 -14.72 -1.34 -3.41
C VAL A 118 -13.33 -1.30 -2.76
N TYR A 119 -12.26 -1.62 -3.51
CA TYR A 119 -10.89 -1.54 -2.98
C TYR A 119 -10.49 -0.11 -2.59
N VAL A 120 -10.92 0.90 -3.37
CA VAL A 120 -10.68 2.31 -3.05
C VAL A 120 -11.44 2.73 -1.79
N ARG A 121 -12.73 2.43 -1.67
CA ARG A 121 -13.52 2.72 -0.46
C ARG A 121 -12.92 2.10 0.81
N ASN A 122 -12.39 0.88 0.69
CA ASN A 122 -11.70 0.22 1.81
C ASN A 122 -10.38 0.92 2.18
N LYS A 123 -9.65 1.50 1.21
CA LYS A 123 -8.45 2.32 1.47
C LYS A 123 -8.81 3.66 2.13
N GLU A 124 -9.85 4.34 1.65
CA GLU A 124 -10.38 5.58 2.26
C GLU A 124 -10.78 5.33 3.73
N LYS A 125 -11.56 4.27 4.00
CA LYS A 125 -11.94 3.87 5.36
C LYS A 125 -10.72 3.53 6.23
N ALA A 126 -9.71 2.87 5.67
CA ALA A 126 -8.49 2.54 6.40
C ALA A 126 -7.65 3.79 6.73
N CYS A 127 -7.60 4.78 5.84
CA CYS A 127 -6.97 6.08 6.08
C CYS A 127 -7.68 6.84 7.21
N ALA A 128 -9.01 6.96 7.15
CA ALA A 128 -9.80 7.60 8.19
C ALA A 128 -9.66 6.91 9.57
N THR A 129 -9.57 5.57 9.59
CA THR A 129 -9.30 4.80 10.81
C THR A 129 -7.92 5.12 11.39
N ALA A 130 -6.92 5.31 10.52
CA ALA A 130 -5.52 5.60 10.85
C ALA A 130 -5.23 7.09 11.13
N GLY A 131 -6.23 7.98 11.08
CA GLY A 131 -6.04 9.42 11.30
C GLY A 131 -5.48 10.19 10.10
N PHE A 132 -5.46 9.60 8.90
CA PHE A 132 -4.96 10.24 7.69
C PHE A 132 -6.05 11.01 6.93
N ARG A 133 -5.66 12.12 6.30
CA ARG A 133 -6.43 12.77 5.22
C ARG A 133 -6.37 11.88 3.99
N SER A 134 -7.47 11.74 3.25
CA SER A 134 -7.49 11.04 1.97
C SER A 134 -8.30 11.79 0.92
N THR A 135 -7.84 11.79 -0.32
CA THR A 135 -8.57 12.38 -1.46
C THR A 135 -8.59 11.39 -2.61
N LEU A 136 -9.76 11.20 -3.22
CA LEU A 136 -9.95 10.32 -4.35
C LEU A 136 -10.17 11.13 -5.64
N HIS A 137 -9.23 11.02 -6.57
CA HIS A 137 -9.35 11.52 -7.93
C HIS A 137 -9.97 10.43 -8.81
N ARG A 138 -11.15 10.72 -9.35
CA ARG A 138 -11.87 9.87 -10.31
C ARG A 138 -11.60 10.41 -11.70
N LEU A 139 -10.87 9.63 -12.50
CA LEU A 139 -10.65 9.90 -13.92
C LEU A 139 -11.56 8.97 -14.74
N PRO A 140 -12.13 9.45 -15.85
CA PRO A 140 -12.99 8.62 -16.69
C PRO A 140 -12.17 7.52 -17.38
N ALA A 141 -12.86 6.51 -17.91
CA ALA A 141 -12.18 5.33 -18.47
C ALA A 141 -11.32 5.64 -19.71
N ASP A 142 -11.68 6.67 -20.47
CA ASP A 142 -11.02 7.17 -21.69
C ASP A 142 -9.83 8.12 -21.42
N VAL A 143 -9.50 8.39 -20.16
CA VAL A 143 -8.39 9.29 -19.79
C VAL A 143 -7.09 8.89 -20.49
N THR A 144 -6.36 9.90 -20.98
CA THR A 144 -5.11 9.71 -21.73
C THR A 144 -3.88 9.72 -20.82
N GLN A 145 -2.80 9.09 -21.27
CA GLN A 145 -1.52 9.05 -20.55
C GLN A 145 -1.00 10.45 -20.14
N PRO A 146 -0.96 11.48 -21.02
CA PRO A 146 -0.52 12.81 -20.62
C PRO A 146 -1.43 13.45 -19.56
N GLN A 147 -2.74 13.25 -19.59
CA GLN A 147 -3.65 13.77 -18.54
C GLN A 147 -3.41 13.10 -17.18
N LEU A 148 -3.19 11.78 -17.17
CA LEU A 148 -2.83 11.05 -15.95
C LEU A 148 -1.47 11.50 -15.39
N LEU A 149 -0.47 11.69 -16.25
CA LEU A 149 0.85 12.20 -15.86
C LEU A 149 0.80 13.65 -15.37
N GLN A 150 -0.03 14.51 -15.97
CA GLN A 150 -0.27 15.88 -15.49
C GLN A 150 -0.90 15.90 -14.09
N LEU A 151 -1.87 15.03 -13.80
CA LEU A 151 -2.44 14.90 -12.45
C LEU A 151 -1.38 14.42 -11.45
N ILE A 152 -0.58 13.40 -11.81
CA ILE A 152 0.49 12.89 -10.95
C ILE A 152 1.55 13.97 -10.69
N ALA A 153 1.92 14.78 -11.69
CA ALA A 153 2.82 15.91 -11.53
C ALA A 153 2.24 16.98 -10.58
N ALA A 154 0.98 17.38 -10.77
CA ALA A 154 0.31 18.35 -9.92
C ALA A 154 0.19 17.87 -8.45
N LEU A 155 -0.01 16.57 -8.24
CA LEU A 155 -0.01 15.96 -6.89
C LEU A 155 1.39 15.90 -6.28
N ASN A 156 2.43 15.57 -7.07
CA ASN A 156 3.83 15.58 -6.61
C ASN A 156 4.34 16.98 -6.26
N SER A 157 3.79 18.04 -6.89
CA SER A 157 4.11 19.44 -6.56
C SER A 157 3.29 20.01 -5.40
N ASN A 158 2.33 19.27 -4.85
CA ASN A 158 1.48 19.75 -3.76
C ASN A 158 2.06 19.35 -2.38
N PRO A 159 2.51 20.30 -1.53
CA PRO A 159 3.09 19.98 -0.23
C PRO A 159 2.10 19.37 0.76
N ASP A 160 0.78 19.48 0.54
CA ASP A 160 -0.23 18.77 1.33
C ASP A 160 -0.16 17.24 1.10
N VAL A 161 0.31 16.78 -0.07
CA VAL A 161 0.16 15.38 -0.51
C VAL A 161 1.42 14.57 -0.16
N HIS A 162 1.25 13.60 0.74
CA HIS A 162 2.35 12.83 1.33
C HIS A 162 2.51 11.43 0.72
N GLY A 163 1.62 11.05 -0.20
CA GLY A 163 1.70 9.82 -0.96
C GLY A 163 0.62 9.77 -2.05
N ILE A 164 0.95 9.13 -3.16
CA ILE A 164 0.06 8.91 -4.30
C ILE A 164 -0.12 7.40 -4.49
N LEU A 165 -1.36 6.95 -4.68
CA LEU A 165 -1.70 5.59 -5.08
C LEU A 165 -2.51 5.61 -6.36
N VAL A 166 -1.97 5.01 -7.43
CA VAL A 166 -2.74 4.67 -8.63
C VAL A 166 -3.39 3.30 -8.39
N GLN A 167 -4.71 3.21 -8.52
CA GLN A 167 -5.44 1.95 -8.42
C GLN A 167 -5.31 1.17 -9.74
N LEU A 168 -5.01 -0.13 -9.64
CA LEU A 168 -4.96 -1.07 -10.76
C LEU A 168 -6.22 -1.96 -10.77
N PRO A 169 -6.66 -2.48 -11.93
CA PRO A 169 -6.08 -2.30 -13.27
C PRO A 169 -6.30 -0.90 -13.84
N LEU A 170 -5.41 -0.46 -14.72
CA LEU A 170 -5.65 0.71 -15.58
C LEU A 170 -6.42 0.30 -16.85
N PRO A 171 -7.10 1.27 -17.52
CA PRO A 171 -7.54 1.14 -18.90
C PRO A 171 -6.44 0.62 -19.84
N ARG A 172 -6.82 -0.13 -20.89
CA ARG A 172 -5.88 -0.88 -21.74
C ARG A 172 -5.02 -0.04 -22.69
N HIS A 173 -5.25 1.26 -22.76
CA HIS A 173 -4.54 2.22 -23.63
C HIS A 173 -3.55 3.11 -22.86
N LEU A 174 -3.18 2.69 -21.63
CA LEU A 174 -2.28 3.38 -20.70
C LEU A 174 -1.10 2.47 -20.28
#